data_AF-A0A0S8F8B1-F1
#
_entry.id   AF-A0A0S8F8B1-F1
#
_cell.length_a   1.000
_cell.length_b   1.000
_cell.length_c   1.000
_cell.angle_alpha   90.00
_cell.angle_beta   90.00
_cell.angle_gamma   90.00
#
_symmetry.space_group_name_H-M   'P 1'
#
loop_
_entity.id
_entity.type
_entity.pdbx_description
1 polymer ?
#
loop_
_entity_poly.entity_id
_entity_poly.type
_entity_poly.pdbx_seq_one_letter_code
_entity_poly.pdbx_strand_id
1 'polypeptide(L)'
;MEIDNPPGLVMIGATFGGVANRMSFFEELKRRHVFKAALLYLVASWLILQVADVLFPNLGAPDWAFKLVLGLLILFFIPVLIFSWAYEITPGGLRRDREARLTHADSQRIDRRLNALIAILLALSIGGLALDRLVPETAPIAEGRTDVRQPPGPAEETDPQALAGAKFLDGLEPSIAVLPFVTRSDDRQDEYFSSGIHDDLLTQLAKIDGLKVISRTSVMQYAGTTKTIRQIAAELGVATVLEGGVQRAGERIRVNAQLIDARTDEHLWAESYDEQLTVSNIFLIQSRLATAIAGALQAELSPEVQARIDNQPTESLEAWDLELRARYLLDKEQSQPNLEGAVELFREAIALDPEYALAWAGLAQAVGELASWYYWPAETITEAVQAADRATELDPDLAQGYFSRGDLLRMGRRFDEAEAAFQRGLALSPGDADGHSRYGDVLRDAGRFEESLRESRRAIELDPRMVRIRVSLLQNLYFARSWDEVLAEAAEILQMEPDTAEAWYWIAFAESWKGNYAAVFPAAQKAVELDPDTPYLRAGLAYHYARSGQSDKAREMVTSPDALDWPLPEIGLVYGELGELDTAFEYMNRAIDEQPYGLFYLAVDPAADPLRGDPRWQDLVSRLKAD
;
A
#
# COMPACT_ATOMS: atom_id res chain seq x y z
N MET A 1 -17.95 36.30 -62.00
CA MET A 1 -18.45 35.42 -63.06
C MET A 1 -18.92 34.15 -62.37
N GLU A 2 -20.13 34.00 -61.86
CA GLU A 2 -21.46 34.55 -62.20
C GLU A 2 -21.92 34.29 -63.64
N ILE A 3 -23.22 33.98 -63.75
CA ILE A 3 -24.10 33.60 -64.88
C ILE A 3 -24.35 32.07 -64.91
N ASP A 4 -25.57 31.50 -64.93
CA ASP A 4 -26.97 31.92 -64.69
C ASP A 4 -27.87 30.70 -65.06
N ASN A 5 -28.88 30.38 -64.24
CA ASN A 5 -30.31 30.09 -64.55
C ASN A 5 -30.79 29.43 -65.88
N PRO A 6 -31.95 28.71 -65.89
CA PRO A 6 -33.28 29.39 -65.87
C PRO A 6 -34.44 28.66 -65.12
N PRO A 7 -35.65 29.29 -65.01
CA PRO A 7 -36.57 29.16 -63.86
C PRO A 7 -38.07 28.81 -64.13
N GLY A 8 -38.84 28.61 -63.03
CA GLY A 8 -40.30 28.91 -62.78
C GLY A 8 -41.39 28.12 -63.55
N LEU A 9 -42.65 27.87 -63.11
CA LEU A 9 -43.55 28.29 -62.00
C LEU A 9 -44.82 27.37 -62.00
N VAL A 10 -45.38 27.09 -60.80
CA VAL A 10 -46.83 27.09 -60.41
C VAL A 10 -47.77 25.88 -60.71
N MET A 11 -48.41 25.33 -59.64
CA MET A 11 -49.88 25.30 -59.37
C MET A 11 -50.26 24.52 -58.06
N ILE A 12 -50.65 25.27 -57.03
CA ILE A 12 -51.83 25.17 -56.11
C ILE A 12 -52.53 23.79 -55.84
N GLY A 13 -52.68 23.41 -54.55
CA GLY A 13 -54.00 23.05 -53.96
C GLY A 13 -54.23 21.70 -53.24
N ALA A 14 -54.42 21.77 -51.91
CA ALA A 14 -55.44 21.07 -51.06
C ALA A 14 -55.49 19.52 -50.93
N THR A 15 -55.94 18.84 -49.87
CA THR A 15 -56.02 18.97 -48.38
C THR A 15 -56.53 17.61 -47.84
N PHE A 16 -56.40 17.38 -46.52
CA PHE A 16 -57.14 16.45 -45.63
C PHE A 16 -56.75 14.96 -45.48
N GLY A 17 -56.26 14.64 -44.27
CA GLY A 17 -57.06 13.88 -43.28
C GLY A 17 -56.75 12.39 -43.10
N GLY A 18 -56.29 12.00 -41.90
CA GLY A 18 -56.40 10.60 -41.43
C GLY A 18 -55.34 10.15 -40.43
N VAL A 19 -55.44 10.59 -39.17
CA VAL A 19 -54.67 10.05 -38.03
C VAL A 19 -55.17 8.64 -37.70
N ALA A 20 -54.29 7.64 -37.79
CA ALA A 20 -54.45 6.36 -37.09
C ALA A 20 -53.39 6.29 -35.98
N ASN A 21 -53.87 6.51 -34.76
CA ASN A 21 -53.14 6.55 -33.51
C ASN A 21 -52.50 5.18 -33.18
N ARG A 22 -51.18 5.01 -33.35
CA ARG A 22 -50.43 3.92 -32.71
C ARG A 22 -49.95 4.44 -31.35
N MET A 23 -50.62 4.05 -30.27
CA MET A 23 -50.11 4.32 -28.92
C MET A 23 -48.70 3.72 -28.79
N SER A 24 -47.79 4.45 -28.14
CA SER A 24 -46.44 3.97 -27.88
C SER A 24 -46.52 2.71 -26.98
N PHE A 25 -45.64 1.72 -27.22
CA PHE A 25 -45.55 0.50 -26.42
C PHE A 25 -45.48 0.79 -24.91
N PHE A 26 -44.81 1.88 -24.52
CA PHE A 26 -44.73 2.36 -23.14
C PHE A 26 -46.06 2.87 -22.58
N GLU A 27 -46.90 3.52 -23.39
CA GLU A 27 -48.24 3.94 -22.99
C GLU A 27 -49.15 2.73 -22.77
N GLU A 28 -48.95 1.66 -23.55
CA GLU A 28 -49.71 0.43 -23.39
C GLU A 28 -49.30 -0.36 -22.13
N LEU A 29 -48.00 -0.39 -21.79
CA LEU A 29 -47.52 -0.93 -20.51
C LEU A 29 -48.03 -0.14 -19.30
N LYS A 30 -48.10 1.19 -19.42
CA LYS A 30 -48.64 2.08 -18.39
C LYS A 30 -50.15 1.90 -18.24
N ARG A 31 -50.89 1.74 -19.35
CA ARG A 31 -52.33 1.47 -19.35
C ARG A 31 -52.65 0.13 -18.68
N ARG A 32 -51.85 -0.92 -18.96
CA ARG A 32 -52.06 -2.28 -18.42
C ARG A 32 -51.47 -2.48 -17.01
N HIS A 33 -51.12 -1.40 -16.32
CA HIS A 33 -50.57 -1.42 -14.95
C HIS A 33 -49.33 -2.32 -14.75
N VAL A 34 -48.62 -2.71 -15.80
CA VAL A 34 -47.50 -3.66 -15.73
C VAL A 34 -46.38 -3.13 -14.84
N PHE A 35 -46.11 -1.82 -14.89
CA PHE A 35 -45.13 -1.17 -14.00
C PHE A 35 -45.52 -1.23 -12.52
N LYS A 36 -46.83 -1.14 -12.20
CA LYS A 36 -47.31 -1.23 -10.81
C LYS A 36 -47.25 -2.67 -10.31
N ALA A 37 -47.56 -3.64 -11.17
CA ALA A 37 -47.39 -5.06 -10.86
C ALA A 37 -45.92 -5.42 -10.65
N ALA A 38 -45.01 -4.89 -11.47
CA ALA A 38 -43.57 -5.04 -11.29
C ALA A 38 -43.11 -4.48 -9.94
N LEU A 39 -43.50 -3.25 -9.62
CA LEU A 39 -43.13 -2.60 -8.36
C LEU A 39 -43.69 -3.35 -7.15
N LEU A 40 -44.96 -3.76 -7.21
CA LEU A 40 -45.60 -4.54 -6.14
C LEU A 40 -44.89 -5.88 -5.93
N TYR A 41 -44.51 -6.56 -7.02
CA TYR A 41 -43.79 -7.83 -6.95
C TYR A 41 -42.41 -7.66 -6.34
N LEU A 42 -41.68 -6.60 -6.69
CA LEU A 42 -40.35 -6.32 -6.12
C LEU A 42 -40.45 -6.03 -4.61
N VAL A 43 -41.40 -5.20 -4.18
CA VAL A 43 -41.60 -4.89 -2.75
C VAL A 43 -42.04 -6.14 -1.97
N ALA A 44 -42.96 -6.95 -2.53
CA ALA A 44 -43.39 -8.19 -1.90
C ALA A 44 -42.25 -9.23 -1.84
N SER A 45 -41.44 -9.35 -2.89
CA SER A 45 -40.28 -10.25 -2.94
C SER A 45 -39.24 -9.87 -1.89
N TRP A 46 -38.98 -8.57 -1.73
CA TRP A 46 -38.07 -8.07 -0.70
C TRP A 46 -38.57 -8.39 0.72
N LEU A 47 -39.88 -8.22 1.00
CA LEU A 47 -40.47 -8.60 2.29
C LEU A 47 -40.39 -10.11 2.55
N ILE A 48 -40.63 -10.94 1.54
CA ILE A 48 -40.49 -12.40 1.65
C ILE A 48 -39.04 -12.77 1.99
N LEU A 49 -38.06 -12.11 1.38
CA LEU A 49 -36.64 -12.34 1.67
C LEU A 49 -36.28 -11.92 3.10
N GLN A 50 -36.79 -10.79 3.61
CA GLN A 50 -36.58 -10.41 5.02
C GLN A 50 -37.15 -11.44 5.99
N VAL A 51 -38.37 -11.93 5.72
CA VAL A 51 -38.99 -12.97 6.56
C VAL A 51 -38.20 -14.28 6.48
N ALA A 52 -37.71 -14.65 5.31
CA ALA A 52 -36.88 -15.84 5.13
C ALA A 52 -35.54 -15.72 5.86
N ASP A 53 -34.89 -14.55 5.80
CA ASP A 53 -33.61 -14.27 6.47
C ASP A 53 -33.72 -14.44 7.99
N VAL A 54 -34.83 -13.99 8.58
CA VAL A 54 -35.09 -14.14 10.01
C VAL A 54 -35.56 -15.56 10.38
N LEU A 55 -36.43 -16.19 9.59
CA LEU A 55 -37.03 -17.47 9.96
C LEU A 55 -36.15 -18.68 9.64
N PHE A 56 -35.38 -18.67 8.56
CA PHE A 56 -34.68 -19.86 8.09
C PHE A 56 -33.56 -20.32 9.05
N PRO A 57 -32.71 -19.43 9.59
CA PRO A 57 -31.75 -19.81 10.63
C PRO A 57 -32.44 -20.35 11.89
N ASN A 58 -33.54 -19.70 12.30
CA ASN A 58 -34.31 -20.08 13.49
C ASN A 58 -35.03 -21.43 13.37
N LEU A 59 -35.35 -21.86 12.14
CA LEU A 59 -35.96 -23.15 11.85
C LEU A 59 -34.93 -24.24 11.52
N GLY A 60 -33.63 -23.91 11.56
CA GLY A 60 -32.55 -24.83 11.18
C GLY A 60 -32.57 -25.22 9.70
N ALA A 61 -33.08 -24.33 8.83
CA ALA A 61 -33.13 -24.58 7.40
C ALA A 61 -31.71 -24.57 6.80
N PRO A 62 -31.41 -25.41 5.79
CA PRO A 62 -30.11 -25.42 5.13
C PRO A 62 -29.81 -24.11 4.38
N ASP A 63 -28.53 -23.73 4.27
CA ASP A 63 -28.10 -22.48 3.59
C ASP A 63 -28.56 -22.35 2.14
N TRP A 64 -28.79 -23.47 1.44
CA TRP A 64 -29.30 -23.45 0.08
C TRP A 64 -30.78 -23.05 -0.01
N ALA A 65 -31.55 -23.16 1.09
CA ALA A 65 -32.99 -22.86 1.10
C ALA A 65 -33.27 -21.39 0.81
N PHE A 66 -32.47 -20.47 1.36
CA PHE A 66 -32.57 -19.04 1.07
C PHE A 66 -32.30 -18.76 -0.43
N LYS A 67 -31.24 -19.36 -0.98
CA LYS A 67 -30.90 -19.25 -2.41
C LYS A 67 -31.99 -19.81 -3.31
N LEU A 68 -32.68 -20.88 -2.90
CA LEU A 68 -33.81 -21.44 -3.62
C LEU A 68 -35.01 -20.47 -3.65
N VAL A 69 -35.35 -19.83 -2.53
CA VAL A 69 -36.41 -18.81 -2.48
C VAL A 69 -36.08 -17.63 -3.38
N LEU A 70 -34.86 -17.11 -3.31
CA LEU A 70 -34.38 -16.04 -4.18
C LEU A 70 -34.48 -16.43 -5.67
N GLY A 71 -34.02 -17.63 -6.01
CA GLY A 71 -34.09 -18.16 -7.38
C GLY A 71 -35.53 -18.28 -7.91
N LEU A 72 -36.46 -18.74 -7.07
CA LEU A 72 -37.88 -18.82 -7.44
C LEU A 72 -38.49 -17.43 -7.64
N LEU A 73 -38.19 -16.45 -6.78
CA LEU A 73 -38.70 -15.08 -6.92
C LEU A 73 -38.22 -14.44 -8.23
N ILE A 74 -36.97 -14.67 -8.63
CA ILE A 74 -36.43 -14.20 -9.91
C ILE A 74 -37.12 -14.94 -11.08
N LEU A 75 -37.27 -16.26 -10.99
CA LEU A 75 -37.89 -17.09 -12.04
C LEU A 75 -39.33 -16.68 -12.31
N PHE A 76 -40.11 -16.36 -11.28
CA PHE A 76 -41.53 -16.00 -11.40
C PHE A 76 -41.78 -14.54 -11.77
N PHE A 77 -40.75 -13.68 -11.76
CA PHE A 77 -40.90 -12.27 -12.14
C PHE A 77 -41.38 -12.11 -13.58
N ILE A 78 -40.75 -12.80 -14.53
CA ILE A 78 -41.09 -12.70 -15.96
C ILE A 78 -42.52 -13.22 -16.24
N PRO A 79 -42.93 -14.42 -15.76
CA PRO A 79 -44.31 -14.87 -15.86
C PRO A 79 -45.34 -13.90 -15.29
N VAL A 80 -45.05 -13.25 -14.16
CA VAL A 80 -45.95 -12.28 -13.52
C VAL A 80 -46.13 -11.03 -14.39
N LEU A 81 -45.08 -10.52 -15.03
CA LEU A 81 -45.19 -9.41 -15.96
C LEU A 81 -46.00 -9.77 -17.21
N ILE A 82 -45.77 -10.97 -17.76
CA ILE A 82 -46.53 -11.48 -18.91
C ILE A 82 -48.00 -11.65 -18.54
N PHE A 83 -48.30 -12.17 -17.35
CA PHE A 83 -49.67 -12.34 -16.87
C PHE A 83 -50.37 -10.99 -16.64
N SER A 84 -49.67 -10.03 -16.02
CA SER A 84 -50.17 -8.66 -15.82
C SER A 84 -50.40 -7.93 -17.15
N TRP A 85 -49.70 -8.30 -18.20
CA TRP A 85 -49.91 -7.75 -19.54
C TRP A 85 -51.08 -8.42 -20.28
N ALA A 86 -51.24 -9.73 -20.10
CA ALA A 86 -52.22 -10.56 -20.82
C ALA A 86 -53.63 -10.56 -20.18
N TYR A 87 -53.76 -10.24 -18.90
CA TYR A 87 -55.03 -10.31 -18.15
C TYR A 87 -55.27 -9.05 -17.31
N GLU A 88 -56.48 -8.48 -17.40
CA GLU A 88 -56.92 -7.38 -16.53
C GLU A 88 -57.86 -7.93 -15.44
N ILE A 89 -57.58 -7.60 -14.18
CA ILE A 89 -58.39 -8.00 -13.02
C ILE A 89 -59.58 -7.05 -12.90
N THR A 90 -60.78 -7.52 -13.26
CA THR A 90 -62.02 -6.74 -13.10
C THR A 90 -62.77 -7.14 -11.81
N PRO A 91 -63.66 -6.28 -11.28
CA PRO A 91 -64.46 -6.60 -10.08
C PRO A 91 -65.34 -7.87 -10.20
N GLY A 92 -65.52 -8.40 -11.41
CA GLY A 92 -66.29 -9.63 -11.69
C GLY A 92 -65.44 -10.86 -12.06
N GLY A 93 -64.11 -10.84 -11.89
CA GLY A 93 -63.21 -11.98 -12.13
C GLY A 93 -62.24 -11.83 -13.33
N LEU A 94 -61.37 -12.84 -13.50
CA LEU A 94 -60.33 -12.92 -14.55
C LEU A 94 -60.95 -13.09 -15.95
N ARG A 95 -60.72 -12.14 -16.87
CA ARG A 95 -61.13 -12.26 -18.28
C ARG A 95 -59.97 -11.95 -19.24
N ARG A 96 -59.85 -12.78 -20.29
CA ARG A 96 -58.89 -12.58 -21.40
C ARG A 96 -59.51 -11.63 -22.42
N ASP A 97 -58.83 -10.53 -22.67
CA ASP A 97 -59.36 -9.31 -23.27
C ASP A 97 -59.64 -9.43 -24.79
N ARG A 98 -60.93 -9.45 -25.17
CA ARG A 98 -61.34 -8.93 -26.48
C ARG A 98 -62.55 -7.98 -26.48
N GLU A 99 -63.28 -7.78 -25.38
CA GLU A 99 -64.47 -6.89 -25.37
C GLU A 99 -64.78 -6.17 -24.03
N ALA A 100 -63.80 -5.77 -23.23
CA ALA A 100 -64.08 -5.02 -21.99
C ALA A 100 -63.77 -3.52 -22.11
N ARG A 101 -64.77 -2.69 -22.46
CA ARG A 101 -64.70 -1.24 -22.18
C ARG A 101 -64.98 -1.00 -20.71
N LEU A 102 -63.93 -0.88 -19.89
CA LEU A 102 -64.01 -0.41 -18.51
C LEU A 102 -64.55 1.03 -18.46
N THR A 103 -65.43 1.33 -17.51
CA THR A 103 -65.85 2.72 -17.26
C THR A 103 -64.73 3.47 -16.53
N HIS A 104 -64.57 4.78 -16.77
CA HIS A 104 -63.54 5.60 -16.11
C HIS A 104 -63.58 5.55 -14.57
N ALA A 105 -64.71 5.20 -13.97
CA ALA A 105 -64.87 5.08 -12.53
C ALA A 105 -64.24 3.80 -11.94
N ASP A 106 -64.18 2.71 -12.71
CA ASP A 106 -63.65 1.42 -12.24
C ASP A 106 -62.13 1.37 -12.29
N SER A 107 -61.51 1.94 -13.34
CA SER A 107 -60.05 2.04 -13.46
C SER A 107 -59.45 2.90 -12.35
N GLN A 108 -60.09 4.02 -12.02
CA GLN A 108 -59.64 4.89 -10.92
C GLN A 108 -59.73 4.24 -9.53
N ARG A 109 -60.65 3.28 -9.31
CA ARG A 109 -60.74 2.54 -8.04
C ARG A 109 -59.64 1.49 -7.94
N ILE A 110 -59.35 0.78 -9.02
CA ILE A 110 -58.27 -0.21 -9.09
C ILE A 110 -56.92 0.48 -8.87
N ASP A 111 -56.71 1.63 -9.53
CA ASP A 111 -55.50 2.44 -9.35
C ASP A 111 -55.30 2.92 -7.91
N ARG A 112 -56.37 3.38 -7.26
CA ARG A 112 -56.30 3.81 -5.84
C ARG A 112 -55.98 2.65 -4.90
N ARG A 113 -56.54 1.46 -5.12
CA ARG A 113 -56.27 0.27 -4.31
C ARG A 113 -54.83 -0.24 -4.47
N LEU A 114 -54.33 -0.27 -5.72
CA LEU A 114 -52.94 -0.62 -6.01
C LEU A 114 -51.96 0.37 -5.38
N ASN A 115 -52.22 1.68 -5.51
CA ASN A 115 -51.38 2.70 -4.90
C ASN A 115 -51.40 2.62 -3.37
N ALA A 116 -52.55 2.33 -2.76
CA ALA A 116 -52.66 2.15 -1.31
C ALA A 116 -51.88 0.91 -0.83
N LEU A 117 -51.96 -0.22 -1.55
CA LEU A 117 -51.19 -1.42 -1.21
C LEU A 117 -49.68 -1.20 -1.33
N ILE A 118 -49.23 -0.53 -2.39
CA ILE A 118 -47.80 -0.18 -2.57
C ILE A 118 -47.34 0.74 -1.44
N ALA A 119 -48.12 1.77 -1.09
CA ALA A 119 -47.79 2.69 -0.02
C ALA A 119 -47.73 2.00 1.36
N ILE A 120 -48.67 1.08 1.65
CA ILE A 120 -48.66 0.31 2.90
C ILE A 120 -47.42 -0.58 2.97
N LEU A 121 -47.09 -1.29 1.89
CA LEU A 121 -45.93 -2.18 1.88
C LEU A 121 -44.61 -1.39 1.98
N LEU A 122 -44.48 -0.25 1.30
CA LEU A 122 -43.33 0.63 1.44
C LEU A 122 -43.20 1.23 2.85
N ALA A 123 -44.32 1.61 3.47
CA ALA A 123 -44.32 2.09 4.84
C ALA A 123 -43.90 1.00 5.84
N LEU A 124 -44.34 -0.25 5.62
CA LEU A 124 -43.88 -1.40 6.41
C LEU A 124 -42.39 -1.69 6.18
N SER A 125 -41.89 -1.58 4.95
CA SER A 125 -40.46 -1.73 4.62
C SER A 125 -39.59 -0.68 5.31
N ILE A 126 -40.00 0.59 5.24
CA ILE A 126 -39.29 1.70 5.89
C ILE A 126 -39.38 1.58 7.41
N GLY A 127 -40.54 1.16 7.94
CA GLY A 127 -40.74 0.92 9.38
C GLY A 127 -39.84 -0.21 9.90
N GLY A 128 -39.68 -1.30 9.16
CA GLY A 128 -38.76 -2.39 9.50
C GLY A 128 -37.30 -1.93 9.56
N LEU A 129 -36.84 -1.20 8.53
CA LEU A 129 -35.48 -0.64 8.49
C LEU A 129 -35.22 0.41 9.60
N ALA A 130 -36.24 1.16 9.98
CA ALA A 130 -36.14 2.13 11.07
C ALA A 130 -36.11 1.45 12.45
N LEU A 131 -36.84 0.34 12.63
CA LEU A 131 -36.76 -0.47 13.85
C LEU A 131 -35.40 -1.16 13.99
N ASP A 132 -34.83 -1.66 12.89
CA ASP A 132 -33.50 -2.30 12.87
C ASP A 132 -32.37 -1.33 13.28
N ARG A 133 -32.53 -0.03 13.01
CA ARG A 133 -31.59 1.02 13.44
C ARG A 133 -31.81 1.55 14.86
N LEU A 134 -32.97 1.25 15.47
CA LEU A 134 -33.32 1.72 16.81
C LEU A 134 -33.14 0.64 17.89
N VAL A 135 -32.95 -0.62 17.48
CA VAL A 135 -32.52 -1.70 18.36
C VAL A 135 -30.99 -1.76 18.32
N PRO A 136 -30.27 -1.46 19.41
CA PRO A 136 -28.82 -1.67 19.44
C PRO A 136 -28.55 -3.16 19.25
N GLU A 137 -27.84 -3.53 18.17
CA GLU A 137 -27.32 -4.88 17.97
C GLU A 137 -26.44 -5.25 19.18
N THR A 138 -26.98 -6.08 20.06
CA THR A 138 -26.17 -6.90 20.95
C THR A 138 -25.74 -8.10 20.12
N ALA A 139 -24.46 -8.15 19.76
CA ALA A 139 -23.89 -9.27 19.03
C ALA A 139 -24.19 -10.61 19.75
N PRO A 140 -24.53 -11.69 19.03
CA PRO A 140 -24.77 -12.98 19.64
C PRO A 140 -23.46 -13.55 20.17
N ILE A 141 -23.38 -13.72 21.49
CA ILE A 141 -22.37 -14.54 22.16
C ILE A 141 -22.62 -15.98 21.71
N ALA A 142 -21.63 -16.58 21.05
CA ALA A 142 -21.62 -18.01 20.78
C ALA A 142 -21.66 -18.78 22.12
N GLU A 143 -22.74 -19.50 22.38
CA GLU A 143 -22.88 -20.38 23.54
C GLU A 143 -21.96 -21.61 23.42
N GLY A 144 -20.70 -21.43 23.83
CA GLY A 144 -19.87 -22.51 24.36
C GLY A 144 -20.03 -22.55 25.89
N ARG A 145 -20.79 -23.52 26.40
CA ARG A 145 -20.98 -23.80 27.84
C ARG A 145 -19.70 -23.56 28.66
N THR A 146 -19.74 -22.60 29.59
CA THR A 146 -19.04 -22.67 30.88
C THR A 146 -19.82 -21.87 31.93
N ASP A 147 -19.84 -22.39 33.15
CA ASP A 147 -20.64 -21.94 34.29
C ASP A 147 -20.52 -20.43 34.60
N VAL A 148 -21.68 -19.78 34.78
CA VAL A 148 -21.79 -18.38 35.18
C VAL A 148 -21.29 -18.21 36.63
N ARG A 149 -20.13 -17.57 36.79
CA ARG A 149 -19.86 -16.74 37.97
C ARG A 149 -20.29 -15.30 37.68
N GLN A 150 -20.92 -14.70 38.68
CA GLN A 150 -21.49 -13.37 38.76
C GLN A 150 -20.53 -12.25 38.31
N PRO A 151 -21.00 -11.15 37.67
CA PRO A 151 -20.14 -10.05 37.23
C PRO A 151 -19.57 -9.26 38.42
N PRO A 152 -18.31 -8.76 38.37
CA PRO A 152 -17.80 -7.91 39.41
C PRO A 152 -18.45 -6.52 39.33
N GLY A 153 -18.63 -5.90 40.50
CA GLY A 153 -19.11 -4.54 40.66
C GLY A 153 -18.10 -3.48 40.18
N PRO A 154 -18.39 -2.20 40.41
CA PRO A 154 -17.64 -1.09 39.82
C PRO A 154 -16.16 -1.12 40.22
N ALA A 155 -15.31 -0.79 39.24
CA ALA A 155 -13.86 -0.85 39.26
C ALA A 155 -13.24 -0.38 40.58
N GLU A 156 -12.55 -1.30 41.26
CA GLU A 156 -11.47 -0.94 42.17
C GLU A 156 -10.23 -0.59 41.32
N GLU A 157 -9.56 0.51 41.68
CA GLU A 157 -8.23 0.87 41.17
C GLU A 157 -7.26 -0.28 41.44
N THR A 158 -7.02 -1.12 40.43
CA THR A 158 -5.93 -2.10 40.45
C THR A 158 -4.67 -1.50 39.87
N ASP A 159 -3.63 -1.50 40.70
CA ASP A 159 -2.23 -1.19 40.44
C ASP A 159 -1.74 -1.69 39.04
N PRO A 160 -1.18 -0.83 38.17
CA PRO A 160 -0.79 -1.18 36.80
C PRO A 160 0.31 -2.25 36.67
N GLN A 161 0.94 -2.70 37.75
CA GLN A 161 2.12 -3.57 37.69
C GLN A 161 1.85 -5.08 37.86
N ALA A 162 0.60 -5.53 37.95
CA ALA A 162 0.30 -6.95 38.19
C ALA A 162 -0.59 -7.57 37.10
N LEU A 163 -0.15 -7.51 35.83
CA LEU A 163 -0.66 -8.39 34.78
C LEU A 163 0.15 -9.69 34.74
N ALA A 164 -0.54 -10.80 34.49
CA ALA A 164 -0.05 -12.17 34.54
C ALA A 164 0.97 -12.50 33.42
N GLY A 165 2.12 -11.82 33.40
CA GLY A 165 3.17 -11.97 32.40
C GLY A 165 3.98 -13.28 32.50
N ALA A 166 3.89 -14.02 33.60
CA ALA A 166 4.84 -15.10 33.91
C ALA A 166 4.74 -16.38 33.04
N LYS A 167 3.96 -16.41 31.95
CA LYS A 167 3.84 -17.59 31.05
C LYS A 167 3.82 -17.28 29.54
N PHE A 168 3.93 -16.02 29.15
CA PHE A 168 3.55 -15.59 27.79
C PHE A 168 4.60 -15.91 26.71
N LEU A 169 5.89 -15.79 27.02
CA LEU A 169 7.00 -15.86 26.05
C LEU A 169 7.93 -17.08 26.19
N ASP A 170 7.54 -18.16 26.87
CA ASP A 170 8.43 -19.34 27.03
C ASP A 170 8.95 -19.83 25.66
N GLY A 171 10.18 -19.42 25.31
CA GLY A 171 10.92 -19.79 24.11
C GLY A 171 10.80 -18.91 22.85
N LEU A 172 10.14 -17.73 22.88
CA LEU A 172 10.01 -16.86 21.70
C LEU A 172 10.46 -15.42 21.96
N GLU A 173 11.15 -14.82 20.99
CA GLU A 173 11.56 -13.42 21.03
C GLU A 173 10.33 -12.48 20.93
N PRO A 174 10.27 -11.39 21.73
CA PRO A 174 9.23 -10.38 21.62
C PRO A 174 9.13 -9.85 20.19
N SER A 175 7.98 -10.03 19.56
CA SER A 175 7.79 -9.69 18.15
C SER A 175 6.34 -9.31 17.87
N ILE A 176 6.16 -8.27 17.06
CA ILE A 176 4.86 -7.67 16.77
C ILE A 176 4.72 -7.34 15.28
N ALA A 177 3.56 -7.68 14.73
CA ALA A 177 3.08 -7.10 13.48
C ALA A 177 1.88 -6.21 13.80
N VAL A 178 1.94 -4.93 13.45
CA VAL A 178 0.76 -4.06 13.51
C VAL A 178 0.03 -4.21 12.19
N LEU A 179 -1.24 -4.63 12.18
CA LEU A 179 -2.01 -4.68 10.95
C LEU A 179 -2.48 -3.28 10.53
N PRO A 180 -2.75 -3.06 9.24
CA PRO A 180 -3.24 -1.78 8.74
C PRO A 180 -4.49 -1.35 9.51
N PHE A 181 -4.45 -0.17 10.13
CA PHE A 181 -5.59 0.33 10.91
C PHE A 181 -6.77 0.62 9.99
N VAL A 182 -7.93 0.04 10.33
CA VAL A 182 -9.15 0.21 9.54
C VAL A 182 -9.82 1.56 9.83
N THR A 183 -10.26 2.24 8.78
CA THR A 183 -11.15 3.40 8.89
C THR A 183 -12.59 3.00 8.59
N ARG A 184 -13.57 3.61 9.27
CA ARG A 184 -15.01 3.45 8.98
C ARG A 184 -15.57 4.61 8.14
N SER A 185 -14.71 5.51 7.70
CA SER A 185 -15.08 6.64 6.83
C SER A 185 -14.86 6.27 5.37
N ASP A 186 -15.84 6.54 4.51
CA ASP A 186 -15.73 6.40 3.05
C ASP A 186 -14.91 7.56 2.41
N ASP A 187 -14.41 8.50 3.22
CA ASP A 187 -13.59 9.61 2.72
C ASP A 187 -12.14 9.17 2.48
N ARG A 188 -11.66 9.34 1.24
CA ARG A 188 -10.25 9.10 0.87
C ARG A 188 -9.29 9.99 1.67
N GLN A 189 -9.76 11.11 2.23
CA GLN A 189 -8.96 11.94 3.12
C GLN A 189 -8.69 11.30 4.48
N ASP A 190 -9.35 10.20 4.86
CA ASP A 190 -9.09 9.51 6.13
C ASP A 190 -8.11 8.32 5.97
N GLU A 191 -7.74 7.96 4.74
CA GLU A 191 -6.81 6.86 4.45
C GLU A 191 -5.38 7.22 4.86
N TYR A 192 -4.86 8.38 4.42
CA TYR A 192 -3.51 8.82 4.80
C TYR A 192 -3.42 9.03 6.32
N PHE A 193 -4.50 9.50 6.95
CA PHE A 193 -4.55 9.76 8.39
C PHE A 193 -4.43 8.46 9.20
N SER A 194 -5.25 7.45 8.88
CA SER A 194 -5.17 6.13 9.52
C SER A 194 -3.82 5.46 9.26
N SER A 195 -3.35 5.54 8.02
CA SER A 195 -2.04 5.03 7.61
C SER A 195 -0.89 5.68 8.38
N GLY A 196 -0.98 6.99 8.60
CA GLY A 196 0.05 7.75 9.28
C GLY A 196 0.14 7.48 10.78
N ILE A 197 -1.00 7.37 11.47
CA ILE A 197 -1.01 6.95 12.89
C ILE A 197 -0.49 5.53 13.06
N HIS A 198 -0.80 4.65 12.11
CA HIS A 198 -0.26 3.30 12.06
C HIS A 198 1.27 3.31 11.90
N ASP A 199 1.81 4.13 11.00
CA ASP A 199 3.25 4.28 10.77
C ASP A 199 3.99 4.89 11.97
N ASP A 200 3.40 5.92 12.59
CA ASP A 200 3.94 6.54 13.80
C ASP A 200 4.06 5.50 14.93
N LEU A 201 3.06 4.64 15.09
CA LEU A 201 3.10 3.57 16.09
C LEU A 201 4.23 2.57 15.81
N LEU A 202 4.41 2.14 14.56
CA LEU A 202 5.52 1.27 14.17
C LEU A 202 6.87 1.93 14.48
N THR A 203 7.01 3.22 14.15
CA THR A 203 8.22 4.01 14.44
C THR A 203 8.51 4.07 15.95
N GLN A 204 7.50 4.26 16.79
CA GLN A 204 7.69 4.27 18.25
C GLN A 204 8.08 2.89 18.79
N LEU A 205 7.48 1.83 18.28
CA LEU A 205 7.78 0.46 18.69
C LEU A 205 9.21 0.04 18.26
N ALA A 206 9.70 0.50 17.11
CA ALA A 206 11.04 0.18 16.62
C ALA A 206 12.18 0.75 17.50
N LYS A 207 11.87 1.75 18.35
CA LYS A 207 12.81 2.30 19.36
C LYS A 207 13.03 1.39 20.57
N ILE A 208 12.23 0.33 20.71
CA ILE A 208 12.24 -0.56 21.87
C ILE A 208 13.26 -1.68 21.63
N ASP A 209 14.29 -1.71 22.47
CA ASP A 209 15.35 -2.72 22.40
C ASP A 209 14.78 -4.13 22.56
N GLY A 210 15.19 -5.06 21.69
CA GLY A 210 14.77 -6.46 21.76
C GLY A 210 13.34 -6.74 21.28
N LEU A 211 12.62 -5.72 20.79
CA LEU A 211 11.32 -5.90 20.14
C LEU A 211 11.50 -5.97 18.62
N LYS A 212 11.17 -7.12 18.02
CA LYS A 212 11.07 -7.23 16.56
C LYS A 212 9.75 -6.60 16.08
N VAL A 213 9.84 -5.62 15.18
CA VAL A 213 8.69 -4.93 14.60
C VAL A 213 8.69 -5.13 13.08
N ILE A 214 7.59 -5.67 12.54
CA ILE A 214 7.44 -5.82 11.08
C ILE A 214 7.14 -4.47 10.44
N SER A 215 7.78 -4.15 9.31
CA SER A 215 7.60 -2.86 8.64
C SER A 215 6.19 -2.66 8.11
N ARG A 216 5.84 -1.38 7.90
CA ARG A 216 4.58 -0.95 7.30
C ARG A 216 4.30 -1.65 5.98
N THR A 217 5.25 -1.64 5.03
CA THR A 217 5.06 -2.22 3.69
C THR A 217 4.72 -3.71 3.77
N SER A 218 5.39 -4.46 4.65
CA SER A 218 5.12 -5.89 4.83
C SER A 218 3.73 -6.16 5.40
N VAL A 219 3.23 -5.32 6.31
CA VAL A 219 1.88 -5.50 6.89
C VAL A 219 0.76 -4.97 6.00
N MET A 220 1.03 -4.01 5.10
CA MET A 220 0.04 -3.43 4.18
C MET A 220 -0.63 -4.46 3.26
N GLN A 221 0.07 -5.53 2.88
CA GLN A 221 -0.53 -6.61 2.07
C GLN A 221 -1.68 -7.36 2.77
N TYR A 222 -1.80 -7.22 4.09
CA TYR A 222 -2.85 -7.83 4.90
C TYR A 222 -4.05 -6.89 5.11
N ALA A 223 -4.06 -5.70 4.53
CA ALA A 223 -5.22 -4.81 4.54
C ALA A 223 -6.45 -5.52 3.93
N GLY A 224 -7.55 -5.61 4.69
CA GLY A 224 -8.78 -6.26 4.23
C GLY A 224 -8.63 -7.76 3.94
N THR A 225 -7.61 -8.41 4.48
CA THR A 225 -7.37 -9.85 4.26
C THR A 225 -8.44 -10.73 4.90
N THR A 226 -8.57 -11.96 4.40
CA THR A 226 -9.39 -13.02 5.00
C THR A 226 -8.56 -14.08 5.73
N LYS A 227 -7.23 -13.90 5.76
CA LYS A 227 -6.33 -14.79 6.50
C LYS A 227 -6.58 -14.67 8.00
N THR A 228 -6.40 -15.78 8.71
CA THR A 228 -6.43 -15.80 10.18
C THR A 228 -5.17 -15.16 10.76
N ILE A 229 -5.26 -14.61 11.98
CA ILE A 229 -4.10 -14.04 12.71
C ILE A 229 -2.93 -15.02 12.75
N ARG A 230 -3.21 -16.31 13.02
CA ARG A 230 -2.18 -17.36 13.02
C ARG A 230 -1.46 -17.51 11.69
N GLN A 231 -2.17 -17.41 10.55
CA GLN A 231 -1.55 -17.48 9.23
C GLN A 231 -0.67 -16.25 8.96
N ILE A 232 -1.18 -15.06 9.28
CA ILE A 232 -0.45 -13.80 9.10
C ILE A 232 0.84 -13.83 9.93
N ALA A 233 0.74 -14.21 11.21
CA ALA A 233 1.87 -14.29 12.10
C ALA A 233 2.90 -15.35 11.70
N ALA A 234 2.46 -16.49 11.17
CA ALA A 234 3.36 -17.52 10.64
C ALA A 234 4.12 -17.01 9.40
N GLU A 235 3.46 -16.26 8.51
CA GLU A 235 4.10 -15.67 7.33
C GLU A 235 5.07 -14.53 7.67
N LEU A 236 4.77 -13.73 8.68
CA LEU A 236 5.60 -12.61 9.14
C LEU A 236 6.67 -13.04 10.16
N GLY A 237 6.54 -14.24 10.73
CA GLY A 237 7.42 -14.75 11.77
C GLY A 237 7.36 -13.91 13.05
N VAL A 238 6.15 -13.67 13.57
CA VAL A 238 5.90 -12.91 14.81
C VAL A 238 5.07 -13.69 15.83
N ALA A 239 5.25 -13.36 17.11
CA ALA A 239 4.51 -13.95 18.22
C ALA A 239 3.17 -13.24 18.48
N THR A 240 3.10 -11.94 18.20
CA THR A 240 1.91 -11.13 18.45
C THR A 240 1.50 -10.29 17.25
N VAL A 241 0.20 -10.00 17.19
CA VAL A 241 -0.38 -9.15 16.15
C VAL A 241 -1.23 -8.07 16.82
N LEU A 242 -1.03 -6.82 16.41
CA LEU A 242 -1.86 -5.69 16.83
C LEU A 242 -2.88 -5.40 15.74
N GLU A 243 -4.16 -5.43 16.08
CA GLU A 243 -5.23 -4.94 15.23
C GLU A 243 -5.80 -3.65 15.80
N GLY A 244 -6.29 -2.78 14.93
CA GLY A 244 -6.85 -1.53 15.38
C GLY A 244 -7.56 -0.75 14.29
N GLY A 245 -8.10 0.39 14.70
CA GLY A 245 -8.79 1.31 13.82
C GLY A 245 -8.68 2.73 14.30
N VAL A 246 -8.82 3.65 13.35
CA VAL A 246 -8.80 5.09 13.59
C VAL A 246 -10.06 5.67 12.98
N GLN A 247 -10.73 6.52 13.74
CA GLN A 247 -11.90 7.26 13.29
C GLN A 247 -11.71 8.73 13.63
N ARG A 248 -11.82 9.58 12.62
CA ARG A 248 -11.86 11.03 12.76
C ARG A 248 -13.28 11.50 12.49
N ALA A 249 -13.86 12.26 13.42
CA ALA A 249 -15.22 12.78 13.29
C ALA A 249 -15.27 14.23 13.82
N GLY A 250 -15.20 15.19 12.90
CA GLY A 250 -15.10 16.60 13.25
C GLY A 250 -13.85 16.87 14.11
N GLU A 251 -14.06 17.37 15.32
CA GLU A 251 -12.99 17.72 16.27
C GLU A 251 -12.62 16.57 17.22
N ARG A 252 -12.97 15.32 16.89
CA ARG A 252 -12.66 14.15 17.73
C ARG A 252 -11.92 13.07 16.96
N ILE A 253 -11.04 12.38 17.69
CA ILE A 253 -10.34 11.19 17.23
C ILE A 253 -10.67 10.03 18.16
N ARG A 254 -10.99 8.89 17.57
CA ARG A 254 -11.10 7.61 18.27
C ARG A 254 -10.09 6.63 17.70
N VAL A 255 -9.28 6.05 18.59
CA VAL A 255 -8.33 5.00 18.26
C VAL A 255 -8.64 3.78 19.10
N ASN A 256 -8.86 2.64 18.47
CA ASN A 256 -9.03 1.35 19.13
C ASN A 256 -7.89 0.43 18.72
N ALA A 257 -7.29 -0.26 19.69
CA ALA A 257 -6.22 -1.20 19.43
C ALA A 257 -6.36 -2.42 20.33
N GLN A 258 -6.01 -3.59 19.80
CA GLN A 258 -6.02 -4.87 20.49
C GLN A 258 -4.79 -5.68 20.12
N LEU A 259 -4.12 -6.22 21.13
CA LEU A 259 -2.94 -7.07 20.99
C LEU A 259 -3.34 -8.53 21.17
N ILE A 260 -2.97 -9.37 20.22
CA ILE A 260 -3.41 -10.77 20.11
C ILE A 260 -2.18 -11.68 20.12
N ASP A 261 -2.23 -12.77 20.89
CA ASP A 261 -1.27 -13.88 20.77
C ASP A 261 -1.59 -14.70 19.52
N ALA A 262 -0.66 -14.76 18.58
CA ALA A 262 -0.88 -15.45 17.33
C ALA A 262 -1.01 -16.98 17.43
N ARG A 263 -0.53 -17.57 18.54
CA ARG A 263 -0.58 -19.02 18.78
C ARG A 263 -1.94 -19.42 19.33
N THR A 264 -2.41 -18.71 20.34
CA THR A 264 -3.63 -19.05 21.08
C THR A 264 -4.88 -18.31 20.59
N ASP A 265 -4.71 -17.24 19.81
CA ASP A 265 -5.78 -16.32 19.40
C ASP A 265 -6.42 -15.58 20.61
N GLU A 266 -5.69 -15.50 21.74
CA GLU A 266 -6.14 -14.81 22.94
C GLU A 266 -5.78 -13.32 22.91
N HIS A 267 -6.71 -12.48 23.36
CA HIS A 267 -6.46 -11.06 23.56
C HIS A 267 -5.62 -10.83 24.80
N LEU A 268 -4.46 -10.22 24.62
CA LEU A 268 -3.52 -9.88 25.70
C LEU A 268 -3.85 -8.54 26.32
N TRP A 269 -4.29 -7.62 25.48
CA TRP A 269 -4.58 -6.25 25.83
C TRP A 269 -5.51 -5.66 24.78
N ALA A 270 -6.42 -4.78 25.19
CA ALA A 270 -7.28 -4.03 24.28
C ALA A 270 -7.71 -2.71 24.94
N GLU A 271 -7.55 -1.59 24.24
CA GLU A 271 -7.99 -0.28 24.71
C GLU A 271 -8.61 0.56 23.58
N SER A 272 -9.36 1.57 24.02
CA SER A 272 -10.00 2.54 23.15
C SER A 272 -9.80 3.94 23.74
N TYR A 273 -9.25 4.84 22.93
CA TYR A 273 -9.07 6.25 23.26
C TYR A 273 -10.08 7.08 22.46
N ASP A 274 -10.75 8.01 23.12
CA ASP A 274 -11.71 8.92 22.49
C ASP A 274 -11.45 10.33 22.99
N GLU A 275 -10.71 11.10 22.20
CA GLU A 275 -10.16 12.38 22.58
C GLU A 275 -10.54 13.47 21.59
N GLN A 276 -10.33 14.73 21.98
CA GLN A 276 -10.37 15.84 21.03
C GLN A 276 -9.19 15.75 20.06
N LEU A 277 -9.40 16.05 18.78
CA LEU A 277 -8.37 16.07 17.76
C LEU A 277 -7.46 17.28 17.98
N THR A 278 -6.43 17.08 18.80
CA THR A 278 -5.37 18.05 19.06
C THR A 278 -4.03 17.33 18.96
N VAL A 279 -2.98 18.07 18.61
CA VAL A 279 -1.62 17.54 18.48
C VAL A 279 -1.16 16.81 19.76
N SER A 280 -1.39 17.40 20.93
CA SER A 280 -1.02 16.79 22.21
C SER A 280 -1.79 15.50 22.51
N ASN A 281 -3.08 15.42 22.16
CA ASN A 281 -3.85 14.19 22.37
C ASN A 281 -3.42 13.08 21.42
N ILE A 282 -3.05 13.40 20.17
CA ILE A 282 -2.54 12.43 19.21
C ILE A 282 -1.25 11.78 19.75
N PHE A 283 -0.27 12.59 20.14
CA PHE A 283 0.99 12.08 20.67
C PHE A 283 0.82 11.37 22.02
N LEU A 284 -0.10 11.84 22.88
CA LEU A 284 -0.44 11.13 24.11
C LEU A 284 -1.02 9.72 23.84
N ILE A 285 -1.90 9.59 22.84
CA ILE A 285 -2.45 8.29 22.44
C ILE A 285 -1.32 7.39 21.93
N GLN A 286 -0.43 7.91 21.07
CA GLN A 286 0.71 7.14 20.54
C GLN A 286 1.65 6.65 21.65
N SER A 287 2.04 7.52 22.59
CA SER A 287 2.88 7.15 23.74
C SER A 287 2.20 6.09 24.63
N ARG A 288 0.90 6.26 24.94
CA ARG A 288 0.14 5.29 25.73
C ARG A 288 0.05 3.94 25.04
N LEU A 289 -0.22 3.92 23.73
CA LEU A 289 -0.24 2.70 22.92
C LEU A 289 1.12 2.00 22.96
N ALA A 290 2.21 2.70 22.64
CA ALA A 290 3.54 2.12 22.63
C ALA A 290 3.94 1.57 24.01
N THR A 291 3.66 2.32 25.08
CA THR A 291 3.95 1.92 26.46
C THR A 291 3.13 0.71 26.90
N ALA A 292 1.83 0.68 26.57
CA ALA A 292 0.94 -0.43 26.91
C ALA A 292 1.34 -1.72 26.17
N ILE A 293 1.67 -1.60 24.88
CA ILE A 293 2.16 -2.72 24.06
C ILE A 293 3.48 -3.26 24.62
N ALA A 294 4.44 -2.38 24.91
CA ALA A 294 5.72 -2.77 25.48
C ALA A 294 5.54 -3.53 26.81
N GLY A 295 4.67 -3.02 27.70
CA GLY A 295 4.32 -3.66 28.96
C GLY A 295 3.66 -5.02 28.78
N ALA A 296 2.71 -5.15 27.84
CA ALA A 296 2.04 -6.42 27.53
C ALA A 296 3.02 -7.46 26.95
N LEU A 297 4.00 -7.01 26.17
CA LEU A 297 5.05 -7.84 25.58
C LEU A 297 6.24 -8.09 26.52
N GLN A 298 6.24 -7.51 27.73
CA GLN A 298 7.37 -7.56 28.67
C GLN A 298 8.70 -7.09 28.05
N ALA A 299 8.62 -6.15 27.10
CA ALA A 299 9.80 -5.49 26.59
C ALA A 299 10.31 -4.51 27.67
N GLU A 300 11.63 -4.52 27.91
CA GLU A 300 12.23 -3.60 28.87
C GLU A 300 12.24 -2.18 28.28
N LEU A 301 11.50 -1.27 28.91
CA LEU A 301 11.56 0.16 28.58
C LEU A 301 12.52 0.86 29.52
N SER A 302 13.68 1.28 29.02
CA SER A 302 14.57 2.16 29.76
C SER A 302 13.96 3.56 29.92
N PRO A 303 14.35 4.34 30.94
CA PRO A 303 13.90 5.73 31.09
C PRO A 303 14.20 6.59 29.86
N GLU A 304 15.31 6.33 29.18
CA GLU A 304 15.69 7.02 27.96
C GLU A 304 14.76 6.67 26.79
N VAL A 305 14.42 5.38 26.61
CA VAL A 305 13.44 4.95 25.59
C VAL A 305 12.07 5.57 25.88
N GLN A 306 11.63 5.57 27.13
CA GLN A 306 10.34 6.17 27.53
C GLN A 306 10.30 7.67 27.20
N ALA A 307 11.36 8.42 27.53
CA ALA A 307 11.44 9.84 27.20
C ALA A 307 11.35 10.12 25.69
N ARG A 308 11.93 9.25 24.85
CA ARG A 308 11.82 9.34 23.38
C ARG A 308 10.45 8.97 22.85
N ILE A 309 9.72 8.09 23.54
CA ILE A 309 8.33 7.74 23.22
C ILE A 309 7.38 8.88 23.59
N ASP A 310 7.63 9.53 24.73
CA ASP A 310 6.82 10.63 25.26
C ASP A 310 7.11 11.98 24.58
N ASN A 311 8.14 12.05 23.72
CA ASN A 311 8.49 13.27 23.00
C ASN A 311 7.34 13.71 22.09
N GLN A 312 7.04 15.02 22.09
CA GLN A 312 6.08 15.65 21.19
C GLN A 312 6.86 16.39 20.09
N PRO A 313 6.90 15.89 18.84
CA PRO A 313 7.74 16.43 17.78
C PRO A 313 7.37 17.82 17.26
N THR A 314 6.12 18.27 17.45
CA THR A 314 5.62 19.56 16.97
C THR A 314 4.45 20.06 17.81
N GLU A 315 4.26 21.38 17.88
CA GLU A 315 3.07 22.02 18.47
C GLU A 315 2.00 22.39 17.41
N SER A 316 2.31 22.25 16.11
CA SER A 316 1.39 22.56 15.02
C SER A 316 0.69 21.31 14.49
N LEU A 317 -0.63 21.25 14.67
CA LEU A 317 -1.45 20.18 14.09
C LEU A 317 -1.40 20.21 12.56
N GLU A 318 -1.38 21.41 11.96
CA GLU A 318 -1.28 21.55 10.50
C GLU A 318 0.08 21.09 9.96
N ALA A 319 1.19 21.39 10.64
CA ALA A 319 2.51 20.91 10.24
C ALA A 319 2.60 19.38 10.34
N TRP A 320 2.03 18.79 11.39
CA TRP A 320 1.92 17.33 11.54
C TRP A 320 1.09 16.70 10.41
N ASP A 321 -0.06 17.28 10.04
CA ASP A 321 -0.90 16.75 8.94
C ASP A 321 -0.18 16.79 7.59
N LEU A 322 0.54 17.87 7.29
CA LEU A 322 1.34 18.01 6.07
C LEU A 322 2.48 16.99 6.02
N GLU A 323 3.18 16.80 7.12
CA GLU A 323 4.25 15.81 7.27
C GLU A 323 3.71 14.38 7.03
N LEU A 324 2.53 14.06 7.59
CA LEU A 324 1.87 12.78 7.39
C LEU A 324 1.53 12.51 5.92
N ARG A 325 1.04 13.54 5.23
CA ARG A 325 0.71 13.47 3.80
C ARG A 325 1.97 13.35 2.95
N ALA A 326 3.06 14.00 3.34
CA ALA A 326 4.34 13.91 2.66
C ALA A 326 4.92 12.49 2.77
N ARG A 327 4.96 11.90 3.97
CA ARG A 327 5.35 10.49 4.17
C ARG A 327 4.48 9.52 3.39
N TYR A 328 3.16 9.74 3.38
CA TYR A 328 2.26 8.91 2.58
C TYR A 328 2.57 8.95 1.08
N LEU A 329 3.14 10.04 0.54
CA LEU A 329 3.62 10.09 -0.84
C LEU A 329 4.94 9.33 -1.03
N LEU A 330 5.86 9.39 -0.07
CA LEU A 330 7.11 8.61 -0.09
C LEU A 330 6.84 7.10 -0.05
N ASP A 331 5.82 6.70 0.73
CA ASP A 331 5.41 5.31 0.91
C ASP A 331 4.62 4.72 -0.26
N LYS A 332 4.18 5.56 -1.19
CA LYS A 332 3.48 5.12 -2.40
C LYS A 332 4.47 4.55 -3.42
N GLU A 333 3.96 4.21 -4.59
CA GLU A 333 4.80 3.89 -5.75
C GLU A 333 5.88 4.96 -5.93
N GLN A 334 7.14 4.51 -5.98
CA GLN A 334 8.28 5.37 -6.18
C GLN A 334 8.17 6.02 -7.57
N SER A 335 7.89 7.32 -7.58
CA SER A 335 7.77 8.08 -8.81
C SER A 335 8.21 9.52 -8.57
N GLN A 336 8.81 10.12 -9.60
CA GLN A 336 9.24 11.52 -9.52
C GLN A 336 8.13 12.47 -9.04
N PRO A 337 6.87 12.39 -9.52
CA PRO A 337 5.80 13.27 -9.03
C PRO A 337 5.45 13.10 -7.55
N ASN A 338 5.54 11.87 -7.02
CA ASN A 338 5.27 11.63 -5.60
C ASN A 338 6.38 12.24 -4.72
N LEU A 339 7.65 12.08 -5.13
CA LEU A 339 8.78 12.67 -4.40
C LEU A 339 8.76 14.20 -4.45
N GLU A 340 8.49 14.79 -5.62
CA GLU A 340 8.32 16.24 -5.75
C GLU A 340 7.17 16.75 -4.88
N GLY A 341 6.04 16.04 -4.85
CA GLY A 341 4.91 16.36 -3.98
C GLY A 341 5.27 16.28 -2.50
N ALA A 342 6.07 15.28 -2.09
CA ALA A 342 6.54 15.15 -0.71
C ALA A 342 7.45 16.32 -0.32
N VAL A 343 8.39 16.71 -1.19
CA VAL A 343 9.27 17.88 -0.99
C VAL A 343 8.46 19.15 -0.71
N GLU A 344 7.44 19.43 -1.51
CA GLU A 344 6.61 20.62 -1.31
C GLU A 344 5.84 20.58 0.01
N LEU A 345 5.26 19.43 0.36
CA LEU A 345 4.55 19.27 1.64
C LEU A 345 5.49 19.41 2.86
N PHE A 346 6.71 18.87 2.80
CA PHE A 346 7.69 19.06 3.88
C PHE A 346 8.11 20.54 4.00
N ARG A 347 8.32 21.24 2.89
CA ARG A 347 8.61 22.69 2.91
C ARG A 347 7.47 23.49 3.52
N GLU A 348 6.22 23.16 3.21
CA GLU A 348 5.05 23.78 3.84
C GLU A 348 4.98 23.47 5.34
N ALA A 349 5.24 22.23 5.76
CA ALA A 349 5.29 21.85 7.18
C ALA A 349 6.37 22.63 7.94
N ILE A 350 7.58 22.73 7.37
CA ILE A 350 8.70 23.51 7.92
C ILE A 350 8.37 25.01 8.01
N ALA A 351 7.63 25.54 7.05
CA ALA A 351 7.21 26.95 7.07
C ALA A 351 6.22 27.25 8.22
N LEU A 352 5.41 26.27 8.62
CA LEU A 352 4.49 26.36 9.75
C LEU A 352 5.20 26.13 11.09
N ASP A 353 6.13 25.18 11.13
CA ASP A 353 6.94 24.87 12.32
C ASP A 353 8.41 24.62 11.93
N PRO A 354 9.26 25.67 11.97
CA PRO A 354 10.68 25.55 11.64
C PRO A 354 11.50 24.69 12.62
N GLU A 355 10.95 24.35 13.79
CA GLU A 355 11.59 23.48 14.79
C GLU A 355 11.16 22.01 14.64
N TYR A 356 10.28 21.69 13.69
CA TYR A 356 9.80 20.33 13.44
C TYR A 356 10.87 19.46 12.75
N ALA A 357 11.73 18.83 13.56
CA ALA A 357 12.87 18.04 13.11
C ALA A 357 12.50 16.92 12.11
N LEU A 358 11.36 16.27 12.29
CA LEU A 358 10.90 15.18 11.41
C LEU A 358 10.61 15.67 9.98
N ALA A 359 10.03 16.86 9.82
CA ALA A 359 9.78 17.44 8.50
C ALA A 359 11.09 17.79 7.78
N TRP A 360 12.12 18.25 8.51
CA TRP A 360 13.46 18.45 7.96
C TRP A 360 14.12 17.13 7.52
N ALA A 361 14.00 16.07 8.32
CA ALA A 361 14.52 14.74 7.97
C ALA A 361 13.82 14.16 6.71
N GLY A 362 12.50 14.34 6.62
CA GLY A 362 11.71 13.94 5.46
C GLY A 362 12.04 14.73 4.19
N LEU A 363 12.27 16.04 4.30
CA LEU A 363 12.76 16.85 3.18
C LEU A 363 14.11 16.33 2.66
N ALA A 364 15.05 16.06 3.58
CA ALA A 364 16.35 15.52 3.22
C ALA A 364 16.24 14.17 2.50
N GLN A 365 15.37 13.28 2.99
CA GLN A 365 15.10 11.98 2.35
C GLN A 365 14.55 12.19 0.93
N ALA A 366 13.47 12.95 0.78
CA ALA A 366 12.78 13.12 -0.50
C ALA A 366 13.69 13.75 -1.57
N VAL A 367 14.48 14.76 -1.21
CA VAL A 367 15.45 15.38 -2.13
C VAL A 367 16.61 14.43 -2.45
N GLY A 368 17.09 13.67 -1.46
CA GLY A 368 18.12 12.65 -1.67
C GLY A 368 17.68 11.56 -2.64
N GLU A 369 16.45 11.06 -2.50
CA GLU A 369 15.87 10.09 -3.42
C GLU A 369 15.69 10.66 -4.84
N LEU A 370 15.20 11.90 -4.98
CA LEU A 370 15.13 12.57 -6.29
C LEU A 370 16.50 12.64 -6.97
N ALA A 371 17.54 13.00 -6.20
CA ALA A 371 18.89 13.10 -6.73
C ALA A 371 19.49 11.73 -7.10
N SER A 372 19.12 10.66 -6.39
CA SER A 372 19.59 9.31 -6.70
C SER A 372 18.92 8.71 -7.94
N TRP A 373 17.63 8.99 -8.18
CA TRP A 373 16.83 8.24 -9.15
C TRP A 373 16.42 9.04 -10.40
N TYR A 374 16.31 10.37 -10.31
CA TYR A 374 15.65 11.19 -11.34
C TYR A 374 16.47 12.39 -11.83
N TYR A 375 17.80 12.35 -11.71
CA TYR A 375 18.67 13.40 -12.23
C TYR A 375 18.31 14.80 -11.70
N TRP A 376 18.05 14.89 -10.40
CA TRP A 376 17.72 16.15 -9.73
C TRP A 376 18.95 17.09 -9.70
N PRO A 377 18.78 18.43 -9.83
CA PRO A 377 19.91 19.34 -9.99
C PRO A 377 20.91 19.24 -8.83
N ALA A 378 22.21 19.15 -9.12
CA ALA A 378 23.25 18.91 -8.11
C ALA A 378 23.24 19.95 -6.97
N GLU A 379 22.75 21.16 -7.22
CA GLU A 379 22.59 22.23 -6.22
C GLU A 379 21.64 21.85 -5.08
N THR A 380 20.68 20.96 -5.34
CA THR A 380 19.67 20.52 -4.36
C THR A 380 20.19 19.48 -3.37
N ILE A 381 21.29 18.78 -3.67
CA ILE A 381 21.99 17.94 -2.69
C ILE A 381 22.46 18.79 -1.50
N THR A 382 22.85 20.04 -1.74
CA THR A 382 23.23 20.95 -0.66
C THR A 382 22.04 21.26 0.25
N GLU A 383 20.84 21.43 -0.32
CA GLU A 383 19.60 21.60 0.45
C GLU A 383 19.30 20.35 1.28
N ALA A 384 19.41 19.15 0.69
CA ALA A 384 19.18 17.90 1.40
C ALA A 384 20.14 17.72 2.59
N VAL A 385 21.42 18.03 2.41
CA VAL A 385 22.44 17.96 3.47
C VAL A 385 22.12 18.96 4.58
N GLN A 386 21.78 20.20 4.24
CA GLN A 386 21.39 21.21 5.23
C GLN A 386 20.13 20.80 6.01
N ALA A 387 19.14 20.21 5.33
CA ALA A 387 17.94 19.71 5.97
C ALA A 387 18.23 18.54 6.92
N ALA A 388 19.09 17.59 6.52
CA ALA A 388 19.49 16.48 7.37
C ALA A 388 20.27 16.94 8.60
N ASP A 389 21.24 17.85 8.42
CA ASP A 389 21.99 18.44 9.53
C ASP A 389 21.03 19.18 10.47
N ARG A 390 20.12 20.00 9.94
CA ARG A 390 19.13 20.74 10.73
C ARG A 390 18.21 19.81 11.54
N ALA A 391 17.78 18.69 10.95
CA ALA A 391 16.99 17.68 11.66
C ALA A 391 17.74 17.13 12.88
N THR A 392 19.01 16.74 12.71
CA THR A 392 19.83 16.20 13.80
C THR A 392 20.24 17.24 14.85
N GLU A 393 20.28 18.52 14.48
CA GLU A 393 20.49 19.62 15.43
C GLU A 393 19.26 19.89 16.29
N LEU A 394 18.06 19.85 15.68
CA LEU A 394 16.78 20.10 16.34
C LEU A 394 16.40 18.95 17.27
N ASP A 395 16.57 17.70 16.82
CA ASP A 395 16.30 16.50 17.61
C ASP A 395 17.47 15.49 17.48
N PRO A 396 18.42 15.51 18.44
CA PRO A 396 19.53 14.55 18.47
C PRO A 396 19.11 13.09 18.76
N ASP A 397 17.85 12.84 19.10
CA ASP A 397 17.29 11.51 19.36
C ASP A 397 16.33 11.05 18.24
N LEU A 398 16.30 11.75 17.10
CA LEU A 398 15.56 11.38 15.90
C LEU A 398 16.38 10.50 14.95
N ALA A 399 16.06 9.20 14.89
CA ALA A 399 16.75 8.23 14.04
C ALA A 399 16.72 8.61 12.54
N GLN A 400 15.56 9.07 12.05
CA GLN A 400 15.32 9.40 10.64
C GLN A 400 16.26 10.50 10.14
N GLY A 401 16.57 11.49 10.97
CA GLY A 401 17.54 12.54 10.62
C GLY A 401 18.93 11.96 10.34
N TYR A 402 19.36 11.00 11.15
CA TYR A 402 20.64 10.31 10.96
C TYR A 402 20.63 9.37 9.74
N PHE A 403 19.52 8.68 9.46
CA PHE A 403 19.42 7.84 8.25
C PHE A 403 19.48 8.68 6.98
N SER A 404 18.71 9.77 6.88
CA SER A 404 18.77 10.70 5.74
C SER A 404 20.17 11.30 5.58
N ARG A 405 20.81 11.69 6.68
CA ARG A 405 22.19 12.18 6.67
C ARG A 405 23.18 11.11 6.18
N GLY A 406 23.03 9.88 6.64
CA GLY A 406 23.85 8.74 6.25
C GLY A 406 23.82 8.46 4.75
N ASP A 407 22.63 8.48 4.14
CA ASP A 407 22.49 8.30 2.69
C ASP A 407 23.15 9.42 1.89
N LEU A 408 22.96 10.68 2.28
CA LEU A 408 23.60 11.81 1.60
C LEU A 408 25.13 11.75 1.72
N LEU A 409 25.65 11.34 2.88
CA LEU A 409 27.08 11.11 3.08
C LEU A 409 27.60 9.94 2.24
N ARG A 410 26.82 8.87 2.11
CA ARG A 410 27.12 7.72 1.24
C ARG A 410 27.21 8.14 -0.22
N MET A 411 26.27 8.94 -0.71
CA MET A 411 26.31 9.50 -2.07
C MET A 411 27.58 10.33 -2.32
N GLY A 412 28.02 11.09 -1.32
CA GLY A 412 29.30 11.81 -1.33
C GLY A 412 30.53 10.94 -1.05
N ARG A 413 30.38 9.62 -0.89
CA ARG A 413 31.44 8.65 -0.52
C ARG A 413 32.18 8.98 0.79
N ARG A 414 31.54 9.70 1.70
CA ARG A 414 32.02 9.97 3.07
C ARG A 414 31.63 8.80 3.97
N PHE A 415 32.11 7.60 3.63
CA PHE A 415 31.63 6.33 4.19
C PHE A 415 31.81 6.22 5.72
N ASP A 416 32.92 6.70 6.26
CA ASP A 416 33.16 6.67 7.72
C ASP A 416 32.12 7.54 8.47
N GLU A 417 31.75 8.68 7.90
CA GLU A 417 30.75 9.57 8.48
C GLU A 417 29.32 9.05 8.27
N ALA A 418 29.07 8.42 7.11
CA ALA A 418 27.81 7.74 6.84
C ALA A 418 27.60 6.59 7.83
N GLU A 419 28.62 5.77 8.06
CA GLU A 419 28.59 4.69 9.08
C GLU A 419 28.30 5.25 10.46
N ALA A 420 28.97 6.33 10.90
CA ALA A 420 28.70 6.94 12.19
C ALA A 420 27.25 7.44 12.31
N ALA A 421 26.68 8.00 11.23
CA ALA A 421 25.28 8.41 11.20
C ALA A 421 24.34 7.21 11.31
N PHE A 422 24.53 6.16 10.50
CA PHE A 422 23.71 4.95 10.57
C PHE A 422 23.79 4.24 11.92
N GLN A 423 24.98 4.13 12.51
CA GLN A 423 25.15 3.57 13.85
C GLN A 423 24.40 4.38 14.91
N ARG A 424 24.39 5.72 14.80
CA ARG A 424 23.62 6.58 15.70
C ARG A 424 22.11 6.39 15.50
N GLY A 425 21.64 6.34 14.26
CA GLY A 425 20.23 6.07 13.95
C GLY A 425 19.76 4.72 14.46
N LEU A 426 20.54 3.65 14.25
CA LEU A 426 20.24 2.30 14.72
C LEU A 426 20.35 2.16 16.25
N ALA A 427 21.16 2.97 16.93
CA ALA A 427 21.15 3.04 18.39
C ALA A 427 19.87 3.70 18.95
N LEU A 428 19.16 4.49 18.13
CA LEU A 428 17.90 5.13 18.49
C LEU A 428 16.69 4.28 18.07
N SER A 429 16.80 3.54 16.96
CA SER A 429 15.77 2.67 16.40
C SER A 429 16.37 1.31 15.97
N PRO A 430 16.71 0.42 16.92
CA PRO A 430 17.36 -0.86 16.61
C PRO A 430 16.44 -1.89 15.93
N GLY A 431 15.13 -1.65 15.94
CA GLY A 431 14.14 -2.46 15.22
C GLY A 431 13.96 -2.04 13.75
N ASP A 432 14.66 -1.00 13.27
CA ASP A 432 14.48 -0.47 11.93
C ASP A 432 15.16 -1.33 10.85
N ALA A 433 14.38 -2.16 10.18
CA ALA A 433 14.86 -3.06 9.13
C ALA A 433 15.45 -2.28 7.92
N ASP A 434 14.86 -1.15 7.54
CA ASP A 434 15.36 -0.34 6.41
C ASP A 434 16.70 0.32 6.76
N GLY A 435 16.83 0.84 7.98
CA GLY A 435 18.07 1.38 8.51
C GLY A 435 19.21 0.36 8.48
N HIS A 436 18.96 -0.90 8.88
CA HIS A 436 19.95 -1.98 8.77
C HIS A 436 20.30 -2.30 7.31
N SER A 437 19.31 -2.33 6.41
CA SER A 437 19.54 -2.57 4.99
C SER A 437 20.44 -1.50 4.37
N ARG A 438 20.11 -0.22 4.58
CA ARG A 438 20.87 0.93 4.04
C ARG A 438 22.27 1.03 4.66
N TYR A 439 22.43 0.71 5.94
CA TYR A 439 23.74 0.61 6.56
C TYR A 439 24.59 -0.51 5.92
N GLY A 440 23.98 -1.67 5.64
CA GLY A 440 24.61 -2.74 4.88
C GLY A 440 25.14 -2.27 3.53
N ASP A 441 24.38 -1.42 2.83
CA ASP A 441 24.83 -0.88 1.55
C ASP A 441 26.01 0.09 1.68
N VAL A 442 26.06 0.94 2.73
CA VAL A 442 27.23 1.80 3.02
C VAL A 442 28.48 0.95 3.21
N LEU A 443 28.37 -0.14 3.98
CA LEU A 443 29.47 -1.06 4.22
C LEU A 443 29.92 -1.75 2.93
N ARG A 444 28.99 -2.12 2.05
CA ARG A 444 29.31 -2.68 0.72
C ARG A 444 30.10 -1.67 -0.10
N ASP A 445 29.63 -0.43 -0.19
CA ASP A 445 30.25 0.62 -0.99
C ASP A 445 31.64 1.02 -0.47
N ALA A 446 31.86 0.85 0.84
CA ALA A 446 33.17 0.94 1.49
C ALA A 446 34.07 -0.30 1.28
N GLY A 447 33.57 -1.37 0.64
CA GLY A 447 34.27 -2.63 0.40
C GLY A 447 34.30 -3.60 1.58
N ARG A 448 33.52 -3.35 2.65
CA ARG A 448 33.42 -4.17 3.87
C ARG A 448 32.30 -5.21 3.74
N PHE A 449 32.44 -6.12 2.77
CA PHE A 449 31.38 -7.04 2.34
C PHE A 449 30.83 -7.95 3.44
N GLU A 450 31.70 -8.57 4.26
CA GLU A 450 31.23 -9.45 5.34
C GLU A 450 30.40 -8.70 6.39
N GLU A 451 30.67 -7.42 6.59
CA GLU A 451 29.93 -6.58 7.53
C GLU A 451 28.61 -6.14 6.93
N SER A 452 28.64 -5.74 5.65
CA SER A 452 27.44 -5.50 4.84
C SER A 452 26.45 -6.66 4.91
N LEU A 453 26.92 -7.88 4.67
CA LEU A 453 26.06 -9.06 4.70
C LEU A 453 25.50 -9.40 6.09
N ARG A 454 26.17 -9.02 7.18
CA ARG A 454 25.60 -9.16 8.53
C ARG A 454 24.42 -8.22 8.73
N GLU A 455 24.58 -6.96 8.36
CA GLU A 455 23.52 -5.95 8.47
C GLU A 455 22.33 -6.25 7.54
N SER A 456 22.60 -6.66 6.29
CA SER A 456 21.52 -7.06 5.37
C SER A 456 20.76 -8.29 5.86
N ARG A 457 21.43 -9.29 6.43
CA ARG A 457 20.73 -10.45 7.03
C ARG A 457 19.95 -10.03 8.28
N ARG A 458 20.45 -9.11 9.08
CA ARG A 458 19.71 -8.54 10.22
C ARG A 458 18.43 -7.84 9.77
N ALA A 459 18.48 -7.08 8.67
CA ALA A 459 17.30 -6.46 8.08
C ALA A 459 16.23 -7.50 7.68
N ILE A 460 16.64 -8.65 7.12
CA ILE A 460 15.73 -9.77 6.78
C ILE A 460 15.17 -10.48 8.02
N GLU A 461 15.95 -10.61 9.10
CA GLU A 461 15.44 -11.17 10.35
C GLU A 461 14.33 -10.30 10.95
N LEU A 462 14.53 -8.98 10.88
CA LEU A 462 13.57 -7.97 11.35
C LEU A 462 12.32 -7.93 10.46
N ASP A 463 12.50 -7.95 9.13
CA ASP A 463 11.40 -8.01 8.18
C ASP A 463 11.64 -9.02 7.05
N PRO A 464 11.16 -10.28 7.22
CA PRO A 464 11.41 -11.33 6.25
C PRO A 464 10.55 -11.23 4.99
N ARG A 465 9.53 -10.36 4.97
CA ARG A 465 8.55 -10.30 3.87
C ARG A 465 8.72 -9.06 2.99
N MET A 466 9.66 -8.17 3.34
CA MET A 466 9.97 -6.98 2.55
C MET A 466 10.87 -7.31 1.35
N VAL A 467 10.26 -7.47 0.16
CA VAL A 467 10.98 -7.83 -1.08
C VAL A 467 12.08 -6.83 -1.42
N ARG A 468 11.87 -5.53 -1.19
CA ARG A 468 12.90 -4.50 -1.46
C ARG A 468 14.20 -4.75 -0.68
N ILE A 469 14.11 -5.12 0.61
CA ILE A 469 15.29 -5.42 1.44
C ILE A 469 15.99 -6.69 0.93
N ARG A 470 15.22 -7.69 0.48
CA ARG A 470 15.78 -8.90 -0.15
C ARG A 470 16.50 -8.61 -1.46
N VAL A 471 15.97 -7.70 -2.28
CA VAL A 471 16.65 -7.22 -3.49
C VAL A 471 17.95 -6.47 -3.14
N SER A 472 17.98 -5.65 -2.10
CA SER A 472 19.23 -5.06 -1.59
C SER A 472 20.23 -6.14 -1.14
N LEU A 473 19.78 -7.22 -0.50
CA LEU A 473 20.64 -8.36 -0.15
C LEU A 473 21.20 -9.05 -1.41
N LEU A 474 20.42 -9.24 -2.49
CA LEU A 474 20.92 -9.78 -3.76
C LEU A 474 22.08 -8.96 -4.29
N GLN A 475 21.91 -7.63 -4.31
CA GLN A 475 22.97 -6.72 -4.72
C GLN A 475 24.19 -6.89 -3.81
N ASN A 476 24.03 -6.87 -2.48
CA ASN A 476 25.15 -6.96 -1.56
C ASN A 476 25.89 -8.32 -1.68
N LEU A 477 25.16 -9.43 -1.89
CA LEU A 477 25.72 -10.75 -2.18
C LEU A 477 26.50 -10.79 -3.50
N TYR A 478 25.98 -10.12 -4.54
CA TYR A 478 26.68 -9.99 -5.81
C TYR A 478 28.01 -9.23 -5.66
N PHE A 479 28.01 -8.09 -4.97
CA PHE A 479 29.25 -7.33 -4.73
C PHE A 479 30.23 -8.12 -3.85
N ALA A 480 29.73 -8.91 -2.90
CA ALA A 480 30.52 -9.86 -2.10
C ALA A 480 30.98 -11.11 -2.89
N ARG A 481 30.62 -11.23 -4.17
CA ARG A 481 30.93 -12.37 -5.04
C ARG A 481 30.38 -13.72 -4.59
N SER A 482 29.28 -13.69 -3.84
CA SER A 482 28.62 -14.87 -3.27
C SER A 482 27.54 -15.39 -4.22
N TRP A 483 27.95 -15.85 -5.40
CA TRP A 483 27.05 -16.18 -6.53
C TRP A 483 25.99 -17.23 -6.21
N ASP A 484 26.35 -18.27 -5.45
CA ASP A 484 25.41 -19.32 -5.07
C ASP A 484 24.36 -18.81 -4.08
N GLU A 485 24.74 -17.88 -3.19
CA GLU A 485 23.80 -17.21 -2.28
C GLU A 485 22.88 -16.24 -3.03
N VAL A 486 23.37 -15.53 -4.07
CA VAL A 486 22.51 -14.72 -4.96
C VAL A 486 21.39 -15.57 -5.56
N LEU A 487 21.73 -16.75 -6.09
CA LEU A 487 20.73 -17.65 -6.71
C LEU A 487 19.75 -18.22 -5.68
N ALA A 488 20.22 -18.52 -4.46
CA ALA A 488 19.35 -19.00 -3.38
C ALA A 488 18.36 -17.92 -2.92
N GLU A 489 18.85 -16.71 -2.66
CA GLU A 489 18.00 -15.59 -2.23
C GLU A 489 17.02 -15.16 -3.33
N ALA A 490 17.44 -15.20 -4.61
CA ALA A 490 16.57 -14.88 -5.72
C ALA A 490 15.42 -15.90 -5.85
N ALA A 491 15.67 -17.17 -5.51
CA ALA A 491 14.63 -18.19 -5.46
C ALA A 491 13.63 -17.95 -4.32
N GLU A 492 14.05 -17.38 -3.19
CA GLU A 492 13.13 -16.97 -2.11
C GLU A 492 12.26 -15.79 -2.55
N ILE A 493 12.86 -14.77 -3.18
CA ILE A 493 12.12 -13.62 -3.72
C ILE A 493 11.09 -14.09 -4.75
N LEU A 494 11.47 -14.93 -5.71
CA LEU A 494 10.56 -15.39 -6.77
C LEU A 494 9.47 -16.35 -6.26
N GLN A 495 9.65 -16.96 -5.07
CA GLN A 495 8.55 -17.68 -4.39
C GLN A 495 7.52 -16.71 -3.80
N MET A 496 7.96 -15.54 -3.35
CA MET A 496 7.09 -14.50 -2.80
C MET A 496 6.41 -13.70 -3.92
N GLU A 497 7.19 -13.24 -4.90
CA GLU A 497 6.81 -12.38 -6.01
C GLU A 497 7.47 -12.89 -7.31
N PRO A 498 6.79 -13.75 -8.09
CA PRO A 498 7.37 -14.36 -9.29
C PRO A 498 7.79 -13.38 -10.41
N ASP A 499 7.25 -12.16 -10.38
CA ASP A 499 7.41 -11.14 -11.40
C ASP A 499 8.37 -10.01 -10.98
N THR A 500 9.19 -10.21 -9.93
CA THR A 500 10.26 -9.26 -9.54
C THR A 500 11.39 -9.26 -10.57
N ALA A 501 11.48 -8.22 -11.40
CA ALA A 501 12.46 -8.10 -12.48
C ALA A 501 13.92 -8.13 -11.98
N GLU A 502 14.19 -7.50 -10.83
CA GLU A 502 15.51 -7.39 -10.22
C GLU A 502 16.07 -8.74 -9.80
N ALA A 503 15.22 -9.67 -9.35
CA ALA A 503 15.64 -11.03 -9.03
C ALA A 503 16.18 -11.75 -10.27
N TRP A 504 15.49 -11.61 -11.41
CA TRP A 504 15.94 -12.17 -12.69
C TRP A 504 17.21 -11.50 -13.21
N TYR A 505 17.35 -10.19 -13.02
CA TYR A 505 18.57 -9.44 -13.35
C TYR A 505 19.78 -9.98 -12.58
N TRP A 506 19.68 -10.13 -11.25
CA TRP A 506 20.78 -10.62 -10.44
C TRP A 506 21.09 -12.11 -10.67
N ILE A 507 20.09 -12.94 -11.02
CA ILE A 507 20.31 -14.32 -11.50
C ILE A 507 21.20 -14.31 -12.75
N ALA A 508 20.92 -13.44 -13.73
CA ALA A 508 21.69 -13.37 -14.96
C ALA A 508 23.15 -12.99 -14.68
N PHE A 509 23.40 -12.02 -13.79
CA PHE A 509 24.75 -11.68 -13.35
C PHE A 509 25.46 -12.84 -12.65
N ALA A 510 24.83 -13.48 -11.66
CA ALA A 510 25.44 -14.61 -10.95
C ALA A 510 25.78 -15.77 -11.89
N GLU A 511 24.88 -16.16 -12.79
CA GLU A 511 25.12 -17.22 -13.77
C GLU A 511 26.19 -16.81 -14.80
N SER A 512 26.28 -15.53 -15.15
CA SER A 512 27.32 -15.02 -16.05
C SER A 512 28.71 -15.12 -15.42
N TRP A 513 28.85 -14.81 -14.12
CA TRP A 513 30.09 -15.01 -13.37
C TRP A 513 30.46 -16.49 -13.21
N LYS A 514 29.47 -17.38 -13.17
CA LYS A 514 29.67 -18.84 -13.18
C LYS A 514 29.93 -19.42 -14.57
N GLY A 515 29.82 -18.60 -15.64
CA GLY A 515 30.00 -19.01 -17.03
C GLY A 515 28.84 -19.85 -17.59
N ASN A 516 27.70 -19.91 -16.92
CA ASN A 516 26.53 -20.70 -17.31
C ASN A 516 25.59 -19.90 -18.23
N TYR A 517 26.08 -19.55 -19.42
CA TYR A 517 25.35 -18.71 -20.37
C TYR A 517 24.02 -19.31 -20.89
N ALA A 518 23.80 -20.61 -20.69
CA ALA A 518 22.50 -21.24 -20.98
C ALA A 518 21.38 -20.70 -20.08
N ALA A 519 21.70 -20.29 -18.84
CA ALA A 519 20.76 -19.69 -17.90
C ALA A 519 20.73 -18.16 -17.96
N VAL A 520 21.84 -17.52 -18.35
CA VAL A 520 21.97 -16.04 -18.39
C VAL A 520 20.93 -15.37 -19.28
N PHE A 521 20.86 -15.76 -20.56
CA PHE A 521 20.00 -15.05 -21.50
C PHE A 521 18.51 -15.19 -21.22
N PRO A 522 17.98 -16.39 -20.86
CA PRO A 522 16.59 -16.50 -20.40
C PRO A 522 16.28 -15.60 -19.20
N ALA A 523 17.18 -15.53 -18.21
CA ALA A 523 16.99 -14.70 -17.02
C ALA A 523 17.04 -13.20 -17.37
N ALA A 524 18.07 -12.75 -18.10
CA ALA A 524 18.20 -11.36 -18.50
C ALA A 524 17.05 -10.88 -19.40
N GLN A 525 16.57 -11.74 -20.32
CA GLN A 525 15.40 -11.45 -21.15
C GLN A 525 14.14 -11.36 -20.30
N LYS A 526 13.95 -12.28 -19.35
CA LYS A 526 12.80 -12.25 -18.45
C LYS A 526 12.77 -10.98 -17.60
N ALA A 527 13.92 -10.49 -17.14
CA ALA A 527 14.01 -9.22 -16.42
C ALA A 527 13.51 -8.04 -17.29
N VAL A 528 14.02 -7.93 -18.53
CA VAL A 528 13.59 -6.89 -19.49
C VAL A 528 12.11 -7.04 -19.90
N GLU A 529 11.60 -8.27 -20.00
CA GLU A 529 10.19 -8.52 -20.33
C GLU A 529 9.24 -8.08 -19.20
N LEU A 530 9.67 -8.21 -17.95
CA LEU A 530 8.89 -7.83 -16.77
C LEU A 530 8.84 -6.31 -16.58
N ASP A 531 9.95 -5.64 -16.85
CA ASP A 531 10.05 -4.18 -16.75
C ASP A 531 10.82 -3.61 -17.96
N PRO A 532 10.14 -3.42 -19.10
CA PRO A 532 10.77 -3.01 -20.34
C PRO A 532 11.18 -1.54 -20.35
N ASP A 533 10.63 -0.71 -19.46
CA ASP A 533 10.89 0.73 -19.42
C ASP A 533 12.16 1.04 -18.63
N THR A 534 12.59 0.17 -17.72
CA THR A 534 13.80 0.34 -16.92
C THR A 534 15.10 0.17 -17.73
N PRO A 535 15.89 1.24 -17.98
CA PRO A 535 17.01 1.19 -18.92
C PRO A 535 18.18 0.31 -18.49
N TYR A 536 18.48 0.22 -17.20
CA TYR A 536 19.62 -0.57 -16.70
C TYR A 536 19.45 -2.08 -16.93
N LEU A 537 18.21 -2.59 -17.01
CA LEU A 537 17.93 -3.99 -17.34
C LEU A 537 18.35 -4.31 -18.78
N ARG A 538 18.07 -3.39 -19.72
CA ARG A 538 18.46 -3.50 -21.13
C ARG A 538 19.98 -3.40 -21.29
N ALA A 539 20.62 -2.51 -20.52
CA ALA A 539 22.07 -2.39 -20.49
C ALA A 539 22.76 -3.64 -19.92
N GLY A 540 22.23 -4.24 -18.86
CA GLY A 540 22.71 -5.52 -18.32
C GLY A 540 22.66 -6.67 -19.33
N LEU A 541 21.60 -6.74 -20.14
CA LEU A 541 21.52 -7.72 -21.24
C LEU A 541 22.63 -7.52 -22.28
N ALA A 542 22.94 -6.26 -22.66
CA ALA A 542 24.06 -5.97 -23.56
C ALA A 542 25.42 -6.33 -22.93
N TYR A 543 25.59 -6.08 -21.64
CA TYR A 543 26.78 -6.48 -20.87
C TYR A 543 26.98 -8.01 -20.93
N HIS A 544 25.92 -8.80 -20.75
CA HIS A 544 25.99 -10.26 -20.86
C HIS A 544 26.36 -10.73 -22.28
N TYR A 545 25.88 -10.06 -23.33
CA TYR A 545 26.32 -10.36 -24.70
C TYR A 545 27.81 -10.08 -24.90
N ALA A 546 28.32 -8.95 -24.39
CA ALA A 546 29.74 -8.61 -24.49
C ALA A 546 30.60 -9.67 -23.79
N ARG A 547 30.24 -9.97 -22.53
CA ARG A 547 30.95 -10.93 -21.68
C ARG A 547 30.91 -12.37 -22.20
N SER A 548 29.83 -12.77 -22.86
CA SER A 548 29.74 -14.09 -23.51
C SER A 548 30.51 -14.19 -24.84
N GLY A 549 31.18 -13.12 -25.28
CA GLY A 549 31.86 -13.04 -26.57
C GLY A 549 30.94 -12.80 -27.78
N GLN A 550 29.66 -12.49 -27.57
CA GLN A 550 28.72 -12.08 -28.63
C GLN A 550 28.85 -10.59 -28.94
N SER A 551 30.06 -10.16 -29.28
CA SER A 551 30.44 -8.75 -29.37
C SER A 551 29.61 -7.94 -30.38
N ASP A 552 29.21 -8.55 -31.51
CA ASP A 552 28.41 -7.87 -32.53
C ASP A 552 27.01 -7.48 -32.00
N LYS A 553 26.37 -8.36 -31.22
CA LYS A 553 25.08 -8.06 -30.60
C LYS A 553 25.19 -6.99 -29.52
N ALA A 554 26.22 -7.08 -28.69
CA ALA A 554 26.44 -6.07 -27.66
C ALA A 554 26.62 -4.68 -28.30
N ARG A 555 27.44 -4.57 -29.35
CA ARG A 555 27.63 -3.32 -30.12
C ARG A 555 26.35 -2.82 -30.76
N GLU A 556 25.58 -3.72 -31.37
CA GLU A 556 24.28 -3.36 -31.94
C GLU A 556 23.36 -2.73 -30.89
N MET A 557 23.31 -3.29 -29.69
CA MET A 557 22.48 -2.76 -28.60
C MET A 557 22.98 -1.40 -28.09
N VAL A 558 24.28 -1.27 -27.73
CA VAL A 558 24.82 -0.01 -27.17
C VAL A 558 24.92 1.14 -28.18
N THR A 559 24.76 0.88 -29.47
CA THR A 559 24.71 1.92 -30.52
C THR A 559 23.30 2.16 -31.06
N SER A 560 22.31 1.46 -30.53
CA SER A 560 20.92 1.63 -30.92
C SER A 560 20.35 2.96 -30.39
N PRO A 561 19.30 3.51 -31.01
CA PRO A 561 18.59 4.67 -30.46
C PRO A 561 18.03 4.45 -29.05
N ASP A 562 17.75 3.18 -28.69
CA ASP A 562 17.32 2.81 -27.34
C ASP A 562 18.40 3.10 -26.30
N ALA A 563 19.68 2.90 -26.63
CA ALA A 563 20.78 3.14 -25.68
C ALA A 563 20.98 4.62 -25.29
N LEU A 564 20.24 5.56 -25.89
CA LEU A 564 20.33 6.99 -25.55
C LEU A 564 19.79 7.30 -24.15
N ASP A 565 18.88 6.49 -23.62
CA ASP A 565 18.33 6.66 -22.27
C ASP A 565 19.01 5.78 -21.21
N TRP A 566 20.00 4.97 -21.61
CA TRP A 566 20.73 4.10 -20.69
C TRP A 566 21.65 4.92 -19.78
N PRO A 567 21.88 4.48 -18.53
CA PRO A 567 22.86 5.12 -17.67
C PRO A 567 24.25 5.04 -18.31
N LEU A 568 24.93 6.19 -18.39
CA LEU A 568 26.29 6.28 -18.95
C LEU A 568 27.29 5.27 -18.34
N PRO A 569 27.27 4.99 -17.02
CA PRO A 569 28.16 3.98 -16.43
C PRO A 569 27.96 2.59 -17.04
N GLU A 570 26.70 2.19 -17.24
CA GLU A 570 26.35 0.87 -17.78
C GLU A 570 26.86 0.71 -19.22
N ILE A 571 26.72 1.75 -20.05
CA ILE A 571 27.31 1.79 -21.40
C ILE A 571 28.83 1.61 -21.33
N GLY A 572 29.48 2.32 -20.39
CA GLY A 572 30.91 2.18 -20.14
C GLY A 572 31.33 0.76 -19.74
N LEU A 573 30.54 0.08 -18.90
CA LEU A 573 30.79 -1.31 -18.50
C LEU A 573 30.70 -2.27 -19.69
N VAL A 574 29.73 -2.08 -20.60
CA VAL A 574 29.62 -2.89 -21.83
C VAL A 574 30.86 -2.72 -22.71
N TYR A 575 31.30 -1.49 -22.96
CA TYR A 575 32.53 -1.25 -23.74
C TYR A 575 33.79 -1.79 -23.03
N GLY A 576 33.80 -1.77 -21.69
CA GLY A 576 34.84 -2.39 -20.87
C GLY A 576 34.96 -3.90 -21.14
N GLU A 577 33.84 -4.62 -21.11
CA GLU A 577 33.79 -6.06 -21.44
C GLU A 577 34.13 -6.35 -22.91
N LEU A 578 33.80 -5.44 -23.83
CA LEU A 578 34.21 -5.54 -25.24
C LEU A 578 35.73 -5.34 -25.45
N GLY A 579 36.45 -4.87 -24.43
CA GLY A 579 37.86 -4.50 -24.50
C GLY A 579 38.11 -3.15 -25.19
N GLU A 580 37.06 -2.35 -25.42
CA GLU A 580 37.11 -1.03 -26.04
C GLU A 580 37.33 0.04 -24.97
N LEU A 581 38.49 -0.05 -24.30
CA LEU A 581 38.77 0.70 -23.07
C LEU A 581 38.71 2.22 -23.25
N ASP A 582 39.11 2.75 -24.41
CA ASP A 582 39.06 4.19 -24.67
C ASP A 582 37.62 4.72 -24.62
N THR A 583 36.69 4.05 -25.30
CA THR A 583 35.27 4.35 -25.27
C THR A 583 34.69 4.13 -23.88
N ALA A 584 35.08 3.05 -23.21
CA ALA A 584 34.63 2.76 -21.85
C ALA A 584 34.97 3.90 -20.87
N PHE A 585 36.22 4.37 -20.88
CA PHE A 585 36.64 5.49 -20.04
C PHE A 585 36.01 6.81 -20.47
N GLU A 586 35.70 7.03 -21.75
CA GLU A 586 34.94 8.20 -22.19
C GLU A 586 33.57 8.28 -21.50
N TYR A 587 32.79 7.19 -21.55
CA TYR A 587 31.49 7.11 -20.89
C TYR A 587 31.59 7.23 -19.37
N MET A 588 32.58 6.58 -18.75
CA MET A 588 32.79 6.66 -17.30
C MET A 588 33.14 8.08 -16.85
N ASN A 589 34.00 8.79 -17.59
CA ASN A 589 34.36 10.17 -17.27
C ASN A 589 33.18 11.12 -17.42
N ARG A 590 32.40 10.97 -18.51
CA ARG A 590 31.16 11.73 -18.69
C ARG A 590 30.17 11.46 -17.57
N ALA A 591 30.02 10.21 -17.14
CA ALA A 591 29.14 9.87 -16.04
C ALA A 591 29.57 10.56 -14.72
N ILE A 592 30.87 10.66 -14.43
CA ILE A 592 31.35 11.40 -13.26
C ILE A 592 31.05 12.90 -13.38
N ASP A 593 31.26 13.47 -14.57
CA ASP A 593 31.07 14.90 -14.79
C ASP A 593 29.58 15.30 -14.81
N GLU A 594 28.70 14.43 -15.31
CA GLU A 594 27.25 14.64 -15.40
C GLU A 594 26.51 14.19 -14.13
N GLN A 595 27.03 13.18 -13.40
CA GLN A 595 26.36 12.51 -12.27
C GLN A 595 27.34 12.09 -11.15
N PRO A 596 27.98 13.04 -10.45
CA PRO A 596 29.00 12.71 -9.46
C PRO A 596 28.48 11.85 -8.30
N TYR A 597 27.18 11.90 -8.00
CA TYR A 597 26.54 11.22 -6.88
C TYR A 597 25.90 9.86 -7.22
N GLY A 598 25.93 9.42 -8.48
CA GLY A 598 25.32 8.15 -8.92
C GLY A 598 26.30 6.96 -9.00
N LEU A 599 27.59 7.21 -8.76
CA LEU A 599 28.69 6.28 -9.06
C LEU A 599 29.45 5.78 -7.81
N PHE A 600 28.93 6.01 -6.61
CA PHE A 600 29.64 5.74 -5.36
C PHE A 600 30.05 4.27 -5.18
N TYR A 601 29.33 3.32 -5.80
CA TYR A 601 29.57 1.88 -5.77
C TYR A 601 30.54 1.37 -6.85
N LEU A 602 30.85 2.16 -7.89
CA LEU A 602 31.61 1.69 -9.07
C LEU A 602 32.98 1.09 -8.70
N ALA A 603 33.62 1.64 -7.67
CA ALA A 603 34.92 1.18 -7.20
C ALA A 603 34.93 -0.30 -6.76
N VAL A 604 33.79 -0.79 -6.27
CA VAL A 604 33.65 -2.16 -5.72
C VAL A 604 32.88 -3.11 -6.64
N ASP A 605 32.17 -2.61 -7.66
CA ASP A 605 31.38 -3.42 -8.59
C ASP A 605 32.23 -4.46 -9.37
N PRO A 606 31.94 -5.77 -9.24
CA PRO A 606 32.55 -6.81 -10.06
C PRO A 606 32.48 -6.56 -11.57
N ALA A 607 31.43 -5.92 -12.09
CA ALA A 607 31.28 -5.65 -13.52
C ALA A 607 32.37 -4.73 -14.08
N ALA A 608 32.99 -3.91 -13.22
CA ALA A 608 34.10 -3.04 -13.59
C ALA A 608 35.47 -3.76 -13.63
N ASP A 609 35.55 -5.06 -13.31
CA ASP A 609 36.79 -5.85 -13.34
C ASP A 609 37.65 -5.66 -14.61
N PRO A 610 37.08 -5.62 -15.84
CA PRO A 610 37.87 -5.40 -17.06
C PRO A 610 38.60 -4.05 -17.09
N LEU A 611 38.10 -3.04 -16.39
CA LEU A 611 38.66 -1.68 -16.37
C LEU A 611 39.80 -1.53 -15.36
N ARG A 612 39.81 -2.35 -14.30
CA ARG A 612 40.70 -2.19 -13.13
C ARG A 612 42.19 -2.32 -13.44
N GLY A 613 42.54 -3.01 -14.54
CA GLY A 613 43.92 -3.19 -14.99
C GLY A 613 44.51 -1.98 -15.74
N ASP A 614 43.68 -1.04 -16.18
CA ASP A 614 44.12 0.14 -16.93
C ASP A 614 44.59 1.25 -15.97
N PRO A 615 45.70 1.96 -16.26
CA PRO A 615 46.19 3.06 -15.42
C PRO A 615 45.15 4.17 -15.16
N ARG A 616 44.22 4.41 -16.08
CA ARG A 616 43.15 5.42 -15.94
C ARG A 616 42.15 5.09 -14.84
N TRP A 617 42.04 3.82 -14.42
CA TRP A 617 41.13 3.40 -13.36
C TRP A 617 41.40 4.11 -12.03
N GLN A 618 42.69 4.28 -11.67
CA GLN A 618 43.06 4.93 -10.41
C GLN A 618 42.63 6.39 -10.38
N ASP A 619 42.79 7.10 -11.50
CA ASP A 619 42.33 8.48 -11.66
C ASP A 619 40.80 8.57 -11.55
N LEU A 620 40.08 7.71 -12.29
CA LEU A 620 38.62 7.61 -12.26
C LEU A 620 38.10 7.42 -10.82
N VAL A 621 38.62 6.43 -10.09
CA VAL A 621 38.18 6.13 -8.71
C VAL A 621 38.58 7.22 -7.72
N SER A 622 39.68 7.94 -7.97
CA SER A 622 40.07 9.07 -7.13
C SER A 622 39.10 10.23 -7.25
N ARG A 623 38.60 10.52 -8.46
CA ARG A 623 37.61 11.57 -8.74
C ARG A 623 36.21 11.23 -8.22
N LEU A 624 35.93 9.96 -7.98
CA LEU A 624 34.69 9.57 -7.29
C LEU A 624 34.68 10.02 -5.82
N LYS A 625 35.85 10.17 -5.17
CA LYS A 625 35.92 10.66 -3.79
C LYS A 625 35.57 12.15 -3.84
N ALA A 626 34.46 12.57 -3.24
CA ALA A 626 34.19 13.99 -3.07
C ALA A 626 35.32 14.61 -2.24
N ASP A 627 35.83 15.77 -2.68
CA ASP A 627 36.85 16.56 -1.96
C ASP A 627 36.34 17.13 -0.64
#